data_AF-A0A7J2MR71-F1
#
_entry.id   AF-A0A7J2MR71-F1
#
_cell.length_a   1.000
_cell.length_b   1.000
_cell.length_c   1.000
_cell.angle_alpha   90.00
_cell.angle_beta   90.00
_cell.angle_gamma   90.00
#
_symmetry.space_group_name_H-M   'P 1'
#
loop_
_entity.id
_entity.type
_entity.pdbx_description
1 polymer ?
#
loop_
_entity_poly.entity_id
_entity_poly.type
_entity_poly.pdbx_seq_one_letter_code
_entity_poly.pdbx_strand_id
1 'polypeptide(L)'
;MELMKLFEDKFFDDKIVYTFCFSWHWDTRKCNVEAYRKKILHLLYAQSFIEEFINDTNIKMDPHNVFAVRYGKNTDPVLIKKFRERLI
;
A
#
# COMPACT_ATOMS: atom_id res chain seq x y z
N MET A 1 -16.65 -0.22 -8.91
CA MET A 1 -16.47 1.23 -9.16
C MET A 1 -16.48 2.04 -7.87
N GLU A 2 -17.22 1.66 -6.82
CA GLU A 2 -17.27 2.38 -5.54
C GLU A 2 -15.97 2.33 -4.70
N LEU A 3 -15.25 1.18 -4.70
CA LEU A 3 -13.98 1.06 -3.96
C LEU A 3 -12.92 2.06 -4.42
N MET A 4 -12.91 2.47 -5.70
CA MET A 4 -11.94 3.43 -6.23
C MET A 4 -12.09 4.85 -5.66
N LYS A 5 -13.20 5.15 -4.98
CA LYS A 5 -13.47 6.47 -4.40
C LYS A 5 -13.43 6.52 -2.88
N LEU A 6 -13.16 5.40 -2.22
CA LEU A 6 -13.17 5.34 -0.75
C LEU A 6 -12.24 6.39 -0.13
N PHE A 7 -11.05 6.55 -0.69
CA PHE A 7 -10.06 7.53 -0.20
C PHE A 7 -10.24 8.94 -0.76
N GLU A 8 -11.33 9.23 -1.46
CA GLU A 8 -11.77 10.61 -1.75
C GLU A 8 -12.54 11.22 -0.57
N ASP A 9 -13.01 10.39 0.39
CA ASP A 9 -13.67 10.88 1.59
C ASP A 9 -12.70 11.71 2.46
N LYS A 10 -13.18 12.87 2.93
CA LYS A 10 -12.41 13.82 3.77
C LYS A 10 -11.89 13.17 5.05
N PHE A 11 -12.50 12.08 5.51
CA PHE A 11 -12.01 11.28 6.62
C PHE A 11 -10.55 10.85 6.41
N PHE A 12 -10.08 10.63 5.18
CA PHE A 12 -8.71 10.19 4.91
C PHE A 12 -7.73 11.32 4.59
N ASP A 13 -8.16 12.58 4.65
CA ASP A 13 -7.31 13.71 4.27
C ASP A 13 -6.16 13.93 5.26
N ASP A 14 -6.34 13.59 6.54
CA ASP A 14 -5.35 13.79 7.61
C ASP A 14 -4.65 12.50 8.06
N LYS A 15 -4.90 11.36 7.38
CA LYS A 15 -4.44 10.03 7.83
C LYS A 15 -3.31 9.47 6.99
N ILE A 16 -2.43 8.73 7.65
CA ILE A 16 -1.56 7.75 7.01
C ILE A 16 -2.34 6.44 6.96
N VAL A 17 -2.55 5.91 5.77
CA VAL A 17 -3.16 4.59 5.57
C VAL A 17 -2.11 3.69 4.95
N TYR A 18 -1.91 2.50 5.50
CA TYR A 18 -0.95 1.55 4.96
C TYR A 18 -1.56 0.15 4.90
N THR A 19 -0.96 -0.69 4.05
CA THR A 19 -1.38 -2.08 3.90
C THR A 19 -0.20 -2.98 3.58
N PHE A 20 -0.33 -4.24 3.98
CA PHE A 20 0.57 -5.33 3.63
C PHE A 20 -0.19 -6.28 2.70
N CYS A 21 0.37 -6.51 1.52
CA CYS A 21 -0.16 -7.44 0.54
C CYS A 21 0.84 -8.58 0.37
N PHE A 22 0.54 -9.74 0.95
CA PHE A 22 1.40 -10.92 0.86
C PHE A 22 0.97 -11.83 -0.29
N SER A 23 1.94 -12.27 -1.10
CA SER A 23 1.74 -13.06 -2.31
C SER A 23 1.02 -14.39 -2.03
N TRP A 24 1.26 -14.99 -0.88
CA TRP A 24 0.65 -16.25 -0.46
C TRP A 24 -0.83 -16.14 -0.09
N HIS A 25 -1.40 -14.94 -0.02
CA HIS A 25 -2.85 -14.73 0.12
C HIS A 25 -3.59 -14.60 -1.22
N TRP A 26 -2.87 -14.56 -2.34
CA TRP A 26 -3.48 -14.23 -3.63
C TRP A 26 -3.97 -15.46 -4.39
N ASP A 27 -5.13 -15.34 -5.04
CA ASP A 27 -5.64 -16.37 -5.94
C ASP A 27 -5.01 -16.24 -7.33
N THR A 28 -3.90 -16.96 -7.52
CA THR A 28 -3.11 -16.98 -8.76
C THR A 28 -3.52 -18.07 -9.75
N ARG A 29 -4.67 -18.76 -9.53
CA ARG A 29 -5.12 -19.85 -10.44
C ARG A 29 -5.34 -19.40 -11.89
N LYS A 30 -5.62 -18.10 -12.10
CA LYS A 30 -5.92 -17.51 -13.42
C LYS A 30 -4.80 -16.62 -13.98
N CYS A 31 -3.73 -16.36 -13.23
CA CYS A 31 -2.55 -15.61 -13.70
C CYS A 31 -1.36 -15.82 -12.77
N ASN A 32 -0.14 -15.73 -13.30
CA ASN A 32 1.05 -15.81 -12.45
C ASN A 32 1.12 -14.67 -11.40
N VAL A 33 1.94 -14.89 -10.38
CA VAL A 33 2.08 -13.98 -9.23
C VAL A 33 2.52 -12.57 -9.64
N GLU A 34 3.38 -12.42 -10.65
CA GLU A 34 3.85 -11.13 -11.14
C GLU A 34 2.71 -10.32 -11.80
N ALA A 35 1.91 -10.98 -12.64
CA ALA A 35 0.72 -10.36 -13.24
C ALA A 35 -0.32 -9.99 -12.18
N TYR A 36 -0.46 -10.80 -11.12
CA TYR A 36 -1.34 -10.49 -9.99
C TYR A 36 -0.84 -9.28 -9.21
N ARG A 37 0.46 -9.22 -8.91
CA ARG A 37 1.13 -8.08 -8.25
C ARG A 37 0.86 -6.78 -8.99
N LYS A 38 1.02 -6.77 -10.32
CA LYS A 38 0.74 -5.60 -11.16
C LYS A 38 -0.71 -5.12 -11.02
N LYS A 39 -1.68 -6.03 -10.93
CA LYS A 39 -3.10 -5.68 -10.71
C LYS A 39 -3.32 -5.07 -9.33
N ILE A 40 -2.72 -5.63 -8.29
CA ILE A 40 -2.79 -5.07 -6.93
C ILE A 40 -2.21 -3.66 -6.89
N LEU A 41 -1.01 -3.46 -7.43
CA LEU A 41 -0.39 -2.14 -7.49
C LEU A 41 -1.23 -1.15 -8.29
N HIS A 42 -1.80 -1.57 -9.44
CA HIS A 42 -2.69 -0.71 -10.22
C HIS A 42 -3.89 -0.21 -9.41
N LEU A 43 -4.52 -1.09 -8.61
CA LEU A 43 -5.65 -0.72 -7.75
C LEU A 43 -5.25 0.21 -6.59
N LEU A 44 -4.06 0.02 -6.04
CA LEU A 44 -3.51 0.84 -4.96
C LEU A 44 -3.12 2.23 -5.49
N TYR A 45 -2.42 2.30 -6.62
CA TYR A 45 -1.98 3.55 -7.24
C TYR A 45 -3.16 4.40 -7.70
N ALA A 46 -4.24 3.78 -8.18
CA ALA A 46 -5.48 4.48 -8.50
C ALA A 46 -6.10 5.21 -7.29
N GLN A 47 -5.69 4.86 -6.06
CA GLN A 47 -6.14 5.45 -4.81
C GLN A 47 -5.03 6.22 -4.07
N SER A 48 -3.97 6.62 -4.79
CA SER A 48 -2.84 7.41 -4.29
C SER A 48 -1.98 6.71 -3.23
N PHE A 49 -2.03 5.38 -3.15
CA PHE A 49 -0.99 4.63 -2.45
C PHE A 49 0.29 4.65 -3.28
N ILE A 50 1.43 4.59 -2.59
CA ILE A 50 2.74 4.34 -3.16
C ILE A 50 3.36 3.12 -2.49
N GLU A 51 4.15 2.36 -3.23
CA GLU A 51 4.98 1.31 -2.64
C GLU A 51 6.11 1.96 -1.85
N GLU A 52 6.28 1.57 -0.59
CA GLU A 52 7.34 2.06 0.30
C GLU A 52 8.21 0.86 0.72
N PHE A 53 9.49 1.12 0.94
CA PHE A 53 10.40 0.11 1.48
C PHE A 53 10.28 0.07 3.00
N ILE A 54 10.24 -1.15 3.55
CA ILE A 54 10.20 -1.38 4.99
C ILE A 54 11.15 -2.51 5.37
N ASN A 55 11.76 -2.40 6.55
CA ASN A 55 12.56 -3.45 7.16
C ASN A 55 11.68 -4.50 7.86
N ASP A 56 10.73 -5.08 7.14
CA ASP A 56 9.86 -6.14 7.64
C ASP A 56 10.30 -7.51 7.07
N THR A 57 10.37 -8.52 7.93
CA THR A 57 10.82 -9.88 7.54
C THR A 57 9.90 -10.51 6.51
N ASN A 58 8.58 -10.31 6.61
CA ASN A 58 7.62 -10.92 5.71
C ASN A 58 7.65 -10.24 4.34
N ILE A 59 7.75 -8.91 4.29
CA ILE A 59 7.92 -8.18 3.03
C ILE A 59 9.19 -8.63 2.30
N LYS A 60 10.31 -8.84 3.00
CA LYS A 60 11.57 -9.27 2.40
C LYS A 60 11.59 -10.73 1.94
N MET A 61 10.65 -11.56 2.43
CA MET A 61 10.65 -13.00 2.17
C MET A 61 10.32 -13.36 0.71
N ASP A 62 9.50 -12.55 0.05
CA ASP A 62 9.10 -12.74 -1.34
C ASP A 62 9.11 -11.38 -2.05
N PRO A 63 9.83 -11.23 -3.19
CA PRO A 63 9.88 -9.96 -3.93
C PRO A 63 8.51 -9.50 -4.46
N HIS A 64 7.50 -10.38 -4.46
CA HIS A 64 6.15 -10.00 -4.85
C HIS A 64 5.33 -9.41 -3.71
N ASN A 65 5.77 -9.53 -2.46
CA ASN A 65 5.11 -8.90 -1.32
C ASN A 65 5.19 -7.38 -1.46
N VAL A 66 4.11 -6.70 -1.10
CA VAL A 66 4.00 -5.24 -1.23
C VAL A 66 3.65 -4.64 0.12
N PHE A 67 4.42 -3.64 0.51
CA PHE A 67 4.02 -2.67 1.51
C PHE A 67 3.68 -1.37 0.80
N ALA A 68 2.48 -0.86 1.00
CA ALA A 68 2.02 0.35 0.34
C ALA A 68 1.39 1.32 1.33
N VAL A 69 1.65 2.61 1.11
CA VAL A 69 1.24 3.69 2.00
C VAL A 69 0.59 4.80 1.19
N ARG A 70 -0.50 5.35 1.70
CA ARG A 70 -1.11 6.59 1.25
C ARG A 70 -0.97 7.64 2.35
N TYR A 71 -0.44 8.80 1.97
CA TYR A 71 -0.43 9.98 2.83
C TYR A 71 -1.58 10.90 2.41
N GLY A 72 -2.48 11.21 3.35
CA GLY A 72 -3.53 12.20 3.11
C GLY A 72 -2.94 13.58 2.79
N LYS A 73 -3.63 14.35 1.95
CA LYS A 73 -3.17 15.68 1.51
C LYS A 73 -2.99 16.69 2.66
N ASN A 74 -3.63 16.46 3.80
CA ASN A 74 -3.58 17.27 5.01
C ASN A 74 -2.90 16.53 6.18
N THR A 75 -2.21 15.41 5.93
CA THR A 75 -1.49 14.69 6.98
C THR A 75 -0.35 15.55 7.51
N ASP A 76 -0.23 15.65 8.84
CA ASP A 76 0.84 16.39 9.52
C ASP A 76 2.23 15.90 9.05
N PRO A 77 3.09 16.78 8.48
CA PRO A 77 4.44 16.42 8.07
C PRO A 77 5.31 15.81 9.18
N VAL A 78 5.09 16.20 10.45
CA VAL A 78 5.79 15.62 11.60
C VAL A 78 5.37 14.16 11.82
N LEU A 79 4.08 13.85 11.62
CA LEU A 79 3.58 12.49 11.69
C LEU A 79 4.16 11.63 10.55
N ILE A 80 4.22 12.16 9.33
CA ILE A 80 4.83 11.47 8.17
C ILE A 80 6.30 11.15 8.47
N LYS A 81 7.05 12.12 8.99
CA LYS A 81 8.45 11.92 9.36
C LYS A 81 8.61 10.81 10.41
N LYS A 82 7.87 10.88 11.51
CA LYS A 82 7.89 9.86 12.57
C LYS A 82 7.49 8.48 12.06
N PHE A 83 6.54 8.40 11.13
CA PHE A 83 6.13 7.14 10.51
C PHE A 83 7.27 6.54 9.68
N ARG A 84 7.90 7.34 8.81
CA ARG A 84 9.03 6.89 7.98
C ARG A 84 10.24 6.45 8.79
N GLU A 85 10.54 7.15 9.88
CA GLU A 85 11.62 6.76 10.81
C GLU A 85 11.39 5.38 11.45
N ARG A 86 10.14 4.89 11.50
CA ARG A 86 9.78 3.56 12.01
C ARG A 86 9.73 2.48 10.94
N LEU A 87 9.88 2.82 9.65
CA LEU A 87 9.91 1.83 8.56
C LEU A 87 11.29 1.15 8.42
N ILE A 88 12.33 1.71 9.04
CA ILE A 88 13.73 1.29 8.91
C ILE A 88 14.12 0.35 10.06
#